data_AF-A0A3S0T134-F1
#
_entry.id   AF-A0A3S0T134-F1
#
_cell.length_a   1.000
_cell.length_b   1.000
_cell.length_c   1.000
_cell.angle_alpha   90.00
_cell.angle_beta   90.00
_cell.angle_gamma   90.00
#
_symmetry.space_group_name_H-M   'P 1'
#
loop_
_entity.id
_entity.type
_entity.pdbx_description
1 polymer ?
#
loop_
_entity_poly.entity_id
_entity_poly.type
_entity_poly.pdbx_seq_one_letter_code
_entity_poly.pdbx_strand_id
1 'polypeptide(L)'
;MTMLRILTGFFSLLLLSCLDSPALAADKFCPQRETILAFSDIVLADTAGLPPAVTDKYGAEAAYLKIRYTPLADQETRDLLSTLLQRNLKAVAVNDLVAAWYIHSMGYKRLRDALGVEEFDRTVSYLGISGIRALLLQEGGADILMKRFAVVPFHTAIEMNSAFNNGHGVVTASIIDQPDEFKEKIVQAADAHGLPVIAGYVAASENNPRAWDAFVARGTSTESPGLMRMRANFVRAVVGHPKLDRAPNERDTHYDMLMARALQPEESFLSHLYVLTDLDAEPIDPIAQKLTQQIRSGAIRRNGTMDAGWLFGYREAIDVFGQSKLVPALQKRTYYGRRYVRSSDALTIQDVIDRMLAVEALQPYVTGKIDAVPPLPDDVSDKMRADWPRWTEMAGKVRNGGASPILAADPATFGIVTELLFAKADQEALRAFVRRAPTGEARISVANDFAIRLDRACASYLYYPTEAGTLDGQSIFKFDTE
;
A
#
# COMPACT_ATOMS: atom_id res chain seq x y z
N MET A 1 50.36 35.92 -24.87
CA MET A 1 50.04 36.94 -23.86
C MET A 1 48.65 37.48 -24.18
N THR A 2 47.85 37.66 -23.11
CA THR A 2 46.66 38.52 -23.01
C THR A 2 45.33 38.06 -23.61
N MET A 3 44.58 37.34 -22.76
CA MET A 3 43.19 37.59 -22.33
C MET A 3 42.25 38.50 -23.15
N LEU A 4 41.08 37.93 -23.49
CA LEU A 4 39.73 38.30 -23.00
C LEU A 4 39.14 39.68 -23.41
N ARG A 5 38.03 39.67 -24.18
CA ARG A 5 36.69 40.16 -23.76
C ARG A 5 35.65 40.24 -24.92
N ILE A 6 34.51 39.58 -24.67
CA ILE A 6 33.12 40.11 -24.80
C ILE A 6 32.57 40.36 -26.22
N LEU A 7 31.58 39.56 -26.66
CA LEU A 7 30.15 39.94 -26.66
C LEU A 7 29.24 38.82 -27.17
N THR A 8 28.28 38.50 -26.31
CA THR A 8 27.06 37.71 -26.49
C THR A 8 26.11 38.30 -27.54
N GLY A 9 25.49 37.45 -28.36
CA GLY A 9 24.32 37.85 -29.14
C GLY A 9 23.83 36.77 -30.11
N PHE A 10 22.61 36.29 -29.86
CA PHE A 10 21.71 35.58 -30.79
C PHE A 10 22.11 34.19 -31.27
N PHE A 11 21.59 33.14 -30.60
CA PHE A 11 20.98 31.97 -31.25
C PHE A 11 20.31 31.09 -30.17
N SER A 12 19.15 31.53 -29.68
CA SER A 12 18.26 30.71 -28.84
C SER A 12 16.84 30.87 -29.35
N LEU A 13 16.44 30.00 -30.30
CA LEU A 13 15.06 29.68 -30.65
C LEU A 13 15.08 28.72 -31.85
N LEU A 14 15.01 27.41 -31.58
CA LEU A 14 14.47 26.33 -32.42
C LEU A 14 15.04 24.96 -31.99
N LEU A 15 14.65 24.49 -30.79
CA LEU A 15 14.67 23.06 -30.45
C LEU A 15 13.39 22.77 -29.64
N LEU A 16 12.27 22.80 -30.35
CA LEU A 16 10.94 22.47 -29.85
C LEU A 16 10.23 21.67 -30.95
N SER A 17 10.59 20.40 -31.08
CA SER A 17 9.78 19.34 -31.72
C SER A 17 10.60 18.05 -31.84
N CYS A 18 10.63 17.28 -30.76
CA CYS A 18 10.74 15.81 -30.73
C CYS A 18 10.50 15.40 -29.26
N LEU A 19 9.30 15.68 -28.76
CA LEU A 19 8.76 14.98 -27.59
C LEU A 19 8.19 13.66 -28.12
N ASP A 20 9.08 12.73 -28.49
CA ASP A 20 8.71 11.32 -28.50
C ASP A 20 8.60 10.90 -27.04
N SER A 21 7.37 10.64 -26.61
CA SER A 21 6.99 10.22 -25.27
C SER A 21 7.90 9.09 -24.75
N PRO A 22 8.62 9.26 -23.62
CA PRO A 22 9.42 8.19 -23.03
C PRO A 22 8.59 7.10 -22.32
N ALA A 23 7.25 7.23 -22.30
CA ALA A 23 6.41 6.50 -21.34
C ALA A 23 6.17 5.01 -21.69
N LEU A 24 6.29 4.60 -22.95
CA LEU A 24 6.29 3.18 -23.34
C LEU A 24 7.64 2.45 -23.09
N ALA A 25 8.68 3.18 -22.67
CA ALA A 25 9.99 2.59 -22.42
C ALA A 25 10.14 2.04 -21.00
N ALA A 26 9.54 2.66 -19.98
CA ALA A 26 9.74 2.27 -18.58
C ALA A 26 9.23 0.85 -18.27
N ASP A 27 8.11 0.44 -18.86
CA ASP A 27 7.49 -0.86 -18.61
C ASP A 27 8.23 -2.03 -19.33
N LYS A 28 9.08 -1.72 -20.33
CA LYS A 28 10.00 -2.67 -20.98
C LYS A 28 11.27 -2.94 -20.18
N PHE A 29 11.60 -2.11 -19.19
CA PHE A 29 12.85 -2.25 -18.42
C PHE A 29 12.69 -2.94 -17.08
N CYS A 30 11.50 -3.45 -16.74
CA CYS A 30 11.28 -4.17 -15.49
C CYS A 30 11.99 -5.53 -15.45
N PRO A 31 13.14 -5.69 -14.75
CA PRO A 31 13.86 -6.96 -14.75
C PRO A 31 13.06 -8.07 -14.06
N GLN A 32 12.15 -7.69 -13.17
CA GLN A 32 11.31 -8.62 -12.39
C GLN A 32 10.05 -9.07 -13.13
N ARG A 33 9.75 -8.54 -14.33
CA ARG A 33 8.48 -8.75 -15.05
C ARG A 33 8.10 -10.23 -15.15
N GLU A 34 9.03 -11.08 -15.60
CA GLU A 34 8.77 -12.51 -15.76
C GLU A 34 8.39 -13.18 -14.43
N THR A 35 9.07 -12.80 -13.34
CA THR A 35 8.80 -13.35 -12.01
C THR A 35 7.48 -12.86 -11.43
N ILE A 36 7.16 -11.57 -11.60
CA ILE A 36 5.86 -10.99 -11.21
C ILE A 36 4.71 -11.71 -11.93
N LEU A 37 4.83 -11.92 -13.24
CA LEU A 37 3.83 -12.62 -14.03
C LEU A 37 3.70 -14.09 -13.61
N ALA A 38 4.82 -14.79 -13.45
CA ALA A 38 4.81 -16.19 -13.02
C ALA A 38 4.14 -16.36 -11.65
N PHE A 39 4.38 -15.45 -10.71
CA PHE A 39 3.71 -15.47 -9.41
C PHE A 39 2.23 -15.11 -9.50
N SER A 40 1.88 -14.12 -10.32
CA SER A 40 0.49 -13.78 -10.57
C SER A 40 -0.29 -14.97 -11.15
N ASP A 41 0.32 -15.71 -12.09
CA ASP A 41 -0.26 -16.92 -12.65
C ASP A 41 -0.42 -18.04 -11.62
N ILE A 42 0.55 -18.23 -10.72
CA ILE A 42 0.43 -19.20 -9.61
C ILE A 42 -0.78 -18.85 -8.73
N VAL A 43 -0.94 -17.59 -8.34
CA VAL A 43 -2.07 -17.14 -7.51
C VAL A 43 -3.39 -17.40 -8.23
N LEU A 44 -3.50 -17.05 -9.51
CA LEU A 44 -4.75 -17.18 -10.27
C LEU A 44 -5.12 -18.63 -10.60
N ALA A 45 -4.13 -19.51 -10.73
CA ALA A 45 -4.32 -20.93 -11.04
C ALA A 45 -4.60 -21.79 -9.79
N ASP A 46 -3.83 -21.60 -8.72
CA ASP A 46 -3.80 -22.51 -7.57
C ASP A 46 -4.92 -22.23 -6.54
N THR A 47 -5.82 -21.27 -6.81
CA THR A 47 -6.98 -20.96 -5.94
C THR A 47 -8.05 -22.05 -5.92
N ALA A 48 -8.04 -22.97 -6.90
CA ALA A 48 -9.05 -24.02 -7.01
C ALA A 48 -9.00 -24.99 -5.81
N GLY A 49 -10.14 -25.15 -5.13
CA GLY A 49 -10.28 -26.06 -3.98
C GLY A 49 -9.85 -25.49 -2.62
N LEU A 50 -9.45 -24.21 -2.56
CA LEU A 50 -9.19 -23.52 -1.30
C LEU A 50 -10.48 -22.95 -0.68
N PRO A 51 -10.50 -22.74 0.65
CA PRO A 51 -11.64 -22.10 1.30
C PRO A 51 -11.87 -20.67 0.77
N PRO A 52 -13.13 -20.19 0.69
CA PRO A 52 -13.45 -18.83 0.25
C PRO A 52 -12.65 -17.73 0.99
N ALA A 53 -12.47 -17.89 2.31
CA ALA A 53 -11.70 -16.95 3.12
C ALA A 53 -10.23 -16.82 2.69
N VAL A 54 -9.68 -17.79 1.96
CA VAL A 54 -8.34 -17.75 1.37
C VAL A 54 -8.42 -17.16 -0.03
N THR A 55 -9.35 -17.64 -0.86
CA THR A 55 -9.50 -17.15 -2.25
C THR A 55 -9.95 -15.69 -2.34
N ASP A 56 -10.65 -15.18 -1.33
CA ASP A 56 -11.08 -13.77 -1.24
C ASP A 56 -9.91 -12.83 -0.87
N LYS A 57 -8.87 -13.34 -0.21
CA LYS A 57 -7.70 -12.55 0.22
C LYS A 57 -6.69 -12.29 -0.88
N TYR A 58 -6.66 -13.17 -1.88
CA TYR A 58 -5.64 -13.21 -2.92
C TYR A 58 -6.32 -13.17 -4.29
N GLY A 59 -5.63 -12.66 -5.31
CA GLY A 59 -6.11 -12.74 -6.69
C GLY A 59 -6.54 -11.41 -7.29
N ALA A 60 -7.03 -10.45 -6.52
CA ALA A 60 -7.27 -9.09 -7.03
C ALA A 60 -5.93 -8.43 -7.41
N GLU A 61 -4.94 -8.45 -6.51
CA GLU A 61 -3.60 -7.93 -6.77
C GLU A 61 -2.90 -8.70 -7.89
N ALA A 62 -3.00 -10.03 -7.90
CA ALA A 62 -2.42 -10.86 -8.95
C ALA A 62 -3.06 -10.61 -10.33
N ALA A 63 -4.39 -10.47 -10.41
CA ALA A 63 -5.07 -10.14 -11.66
C ALA A 63 -4.69 -8.74 -12.13
N TYR A 64 -4.66 -7.75 -11.23
CA TYR A 64 -4.22 -6.41 -11.54
C TYR A 64 -2.79 -6.39 -12.07
N LEU A 65 -1.84 -7.00 -11.36
CA LEU A 65 -0.44 -7.09 -11.82
C LEU A 65 -0.34 -7.82 -13.16
N LYS A 66 -1.12 -8.89 -13.40
CA LYS A 66 -1.15 -9.56 -14.70
C LYS A 66 -1.63 -8.65 -15.82
N ILE A 67 -2.69 -7.87 -15.60
CA ILE A 67 -3.22 -6.89 -16.56
C ILE A 67 -2.19 -5.79 -16.82
N ARG A 68 -1.50 -5.29 -15.78
CA ARG A 68 -0.51 -4.21 -15.90
C ARG A 68 0.77 -4.66 -16.59
N TYR A 69 1.30 -5.83 -16.23
CA TYR A 69 2.54 -6.37 -16.77
C TYR A 69 2.34 -7.27 -18.00
N THR A 70 1.15 -7.33 -18.61
CA THR A 70 0.90 -8.07 -19.86
C THR A 70 0.00 -7.24 -20.78
N PRO A 71 0.32 -7.13 -22.08
CA PRO A 71 -0.59 -6.49 -23.05
C PRO A 71 -1.76 -7.43 -23.39
N LEU A 72 -2.63 -7.71 -22.42
CA LEU A 72 -3.84 -8.51 -22.62
C LEU A 72 -4.80 -7.75 -23.54
N ALA A 73 -5.44 -8.46 -24.46
CA ALA A 73 -6.55 -7.89 -25.21
C ALA A 73 -7.74 -7.60 -24.29
N ASP A 74 -8.62 -6.67 -24.69
CA ASP A 74 -9.81 -6.31 -23.92
C ASP A 74 -10.67 -7.53 -23.56
N GLN A 75 -10.85 -8.47 -24.49
CA GLN A 75 -11.65 -9.67 -24.25
C GLN A 75 -10.98 -10.60 -23.23
N GLU A 76 -9.66 -10.79 -23.32
CA GLU A 76 -8.90 -11.61 -22.37
C GLU A 76 -8.97 -11.03 -20.96
N THR A 77 -8.93 -9.69 -20.86
CA THR A 77 -9.08 -9.00 -19.57
C THR A 77 -10.50 -9.20 -19.00
N ARG A 78 -11.55 -9.10 -19.84
CA ARG A 78 -12.93 -9.37 -19.42
C ARG A 78 -13.10 -10.80 -18.94
N ASP A 79 -12.53 -11.77 -19.65
CA ASP A 79 -12.64 -13.19 -19.29
C ASP A 79 -11.92 -13.49 -17.97
N LEU A 80 -10.74 -12.89 -17.76
CA LEU A 80 -10.00 -12.96 -16.48
C LEU A 80 -10.83 -12.39 -15.33
N LEU A 81 -11.35 -11.17 -15.48
CA LEU A 81 -12.13 -10.50 -14.45
C LEU A 81 -13.46 -11.20 -14.16
N SER A 82 -14.13 -11.72 -15.19
CA SER A 82 -15.37 -12.51 -15.03
C SER A 82 -15.10 -13.81 -14.27
N THR A 83 -14.01 -14.51 -14.60
CA THR A 83 -13.59 -15.72 -13.90
C THR A 83 -13.31 -15.44 -12.43
N LEU A 84 -12.64 -14.33 -12.13
CA LEU A 84 -12.32 -13.93 -10.76
C LEU A 84 -13.58 -13.60 -9.96
N LEU A 85 -14.53 -12.84 -10.54
CA LEU A 85 -15.83 -12.55 -9.92
C LEU A 85 -16.62 -13.82 -9.62
N GLN A 86 -16.72 -14.74 -10.59
CA GLN A 86 -17.48 -15.99 -10.42
C GLN A 86 -16.94 -16.85 -9.27
N ARG A 87 -15.62 -16.83 -9.06
CA ARG A 87 -14.96 -17.56 -7.97
C ARG A 87 -15.15 -16.87 -6.62
N ASN A 88 -15.15 -15.54 -6.60
CA ASN A 88 -15.08 -14.72 -5.39
C ASN A 88 -16.15 -13.62 -5.35
N LEU A 89 -17.43 -13.99 -5.53
CA LEU A 89 -18.54 -13.03 -5.64
C LEU A 89 -18.64 -12.05 -4.45
N LYS A 90 -18.18 -12.45 -3.27
CA LYS A 90 -18.23 -11.65 -2.04
C LYS A 90 -16.92 -10.89 -1.74
N ALA A 91 -15.85 -11.11 -2.50
CA ALA A 91 -14.58 -10.45 -2.24
C ALA A 91 -14.65 -8.97 -2.63
N VAL A 92 -14.54 -8.09 -1.63
CA VAL A 92 -14.60 -6.64 -1.82
C VAL A 92 -13.50 -6.16 -2.78
N ALA A 93 -12.27 -6.66 -2.65
CA ALA A 93 -11.15 -6.25 -3.51
C ALA A 93 -11.35 -6.65 -4.98
N VAL A 94 -11.96 -7.83 -5.24
CA VAL A 94 -12.27 -8.27 -6.61
C VAL A 94 -13.34 -7.39 -7.23
N ASN A 95 -14.42 -7.11 -6.49
CA ASN A 95 -15.47 -6.22 -6.95
C ASN A 95 -14.94 -4.81 -7.25
N ASP A 96 -14.06 -4.29 -6.39
CA ASP A 96 -13.44 -2.97 -6.58
C ASP A 96 -12.51 -2.92 -7.81
N LEU A 97 -11.66 -3.94 -8.00
CA LEU A 97 -10.81 -4.07 -9.20
C LEU A 97 -11.65 -4.08 -10.49
N VAL A 98 -12.71 -4.90 -10.50
CA VAL A 98 -13.58 -5.06 -11.66
C VAL A 98 -14.28 -3.74 -11.98
N ALA A 99 -14.88 -3.10 -10.96
CA ALA A 99 -15.55 -1.82 -11.14
C ALA A 99 -14.58 -0.75 -11.68
N ALA A 100 -13.37 -0.66 -11.10
CA ALA A 100 -12.34 0.27 -11.54
C ALA A 100 -11.97 0.04 -13.02
N TRP A 101 -11.76 -1.21 -13.43
CA TRP A 101 -11.41 -1.54 -14.81
C TRP A 101 -12.55 -1.22 -15.80
N TYR A 102 -13.79 -1.61 -15.49
CA TYR A 102 -14.94 -1.34 -16.36
C TYR A 102 -15.22 0.16 -16.52
N ILE A 103 -15.17 0.92 -15.42
CA ILE A 103 -15.38 2.36 -15.45
C ILE A 103 -14.25 3.04 -16.25
N HIS A 104 -13.00 2.64 -16.03
CA HIS A 104 -11.87 3.21 -16.77
C HIS A 104 -11.93 2.88 -18.27
N SER A 105 -12.12 1.61 -18.63
CA SER A 105 -12.04 1.13 -20.03
C SER A 105 -13.26 1.53 -20.87
N MET A 106 -14.46 1.51 -20.31
CA MET A 106 -15.70 1.78 -21.06
C MET A 106 -16.28 3.17 -20.82
N GLY A 107 -15.91 3.82 -19.71
CA GLY A 107 -16.57 5.02 -19.21
C GLY A 107 -17.89 4.70 -18.49
N TYR A 108 -18.21 5.48 -17.45
CA TYR A 108 -19.42 5.22 -16.64
C TYR A 108 -20.74 5.35 -17.43
N LYS A 109 -20.78 6.17 -18.49
CA LYS A 109 -22.00 6.38 -19.30
C LYS A 109 -22.42 5.08 -19.99
N ARG A 110 -21.49 4.43 -20.68
CA ARG A 110 -21.74 3.14 -21.34
C ARG A 110 -22.05 2.04 -20.32
N LEU A 111 -21.37 2.07 -19.16
CA LEU A 111 -21.66 1.13 -18.08
C LEU A 111 -23.10 1.31 -17.55
N ARG A 112 -23.53 2.56 -17.36
CA ARG A 112 -24.90 2.90 -16.95
C ARG A 112 -25.93 2.48 -17.99
N ASP A 113 -25.66 2.66 -19.28
CA ASP A 113 -26.55 2.24 -20.36
C ASP A 113 -26.69 0.71 -20.39
N ALA A 114 -25.60 -0.03 -20.13
CA ALA A 114 -25.59 -1.48 -20.12
C ALA A 114 -26.29 -2.09 -18.90
N LEU A 115 -26.11 -1.50 -17.72
CA LEU A 115 -26.69 -1.98 -16.46
C LEU A 115 -28.12 -1.50 -16.23
N GLY A 116 -28.48 -0.36 -16.83
CA GLY A 116 -29.66 0.41 -16.44
C GLY A 116 -29.39 1.31 -15.24
N VAL A 117 -30.25 2.33 -15.05
CA VAL A 117 -30.04 3.38 -14.05
C VAL A 117 -30.01 2.85 -12.63
N GLU A 118 -30.96 1.99 -12.25
CA GLU A 118 -31.09 1.48 -10.88
C GLU A 118 -29.88 0.62 -10.47
N GLU A 119 -29.45 -0.29 -11.34
CA GLU A 119 -28.30 -1.16 -11.10
C GLU A 119 -26.99 -0.38 -11.06
N PHE A 120 -26.84 0.62 -11.93
CA PHE A 120 -25.70 1.52 -11.91
C PHE A 120 -25.64 2.32 -10.59
N ASP A 121 -26.76 2.91 -10.17
CA ASP A 121 -26.82 3.66 -8.92
C ASP A 121 -26.52 2.76 -7.70
N ARG A 122 -27.01 1.51 -7.71
CA ARG A 122 -26.65 0.51 -6.71
C ARG A 122 -25.14 0.23 -6.73
N THR A 123 -24.57 0.04 -7.91
CA THR A 123 -23.13 -0.17 -8.09
C THR A 123 -22.31 0.99 -7.51
N VAL A 124 -22.68 2.23 -7.84
CA VAL A 124 -22.02 3.46 -7.34
C VAL A 124 -22.04 3.53 -5.81
N SER A 125 -23.12 3.09 -5.16
CA SER A 125 -23.22 3.05 -3.69
C SER A 125 -22.22 2.13 -3.00
N TYR A 126 -21.70 1.12 -3.70
CA TYR A 126 -20.80 0.09 -3.13
C TYR A 126 -19.40 0.10 -3.75
N LEU A 127 -19.06 1.14 -4.53
CA LEU A 127 -17.71 1.28 -5.06
C LEU A 127 -16.69 1.33 -3.91
N GLY A 128 -15.62 0.56 -4.04
CA GLY A 128 -14.43 0.73 -3.22
C GLY A 128 -13.60 1.91 -3.73
N ILE A 129 -12.43 2.08 -3.13
CA ILE A 129 -11.56 3.23 -3.41
C ILE A 129 -11.10 3.28 -4.87
N SER A 130 -10.86 2.13 -5.50
CA SER A 130 -10.40 2.04 -6.88
C SER A 130 -11.51 2.41 -7.85
N GLY A 131 -12.73 1.91 -7.61
CA GLY A 131 -13.92 2.25 -8.38
C GLY A 131 -14.31 3.73 -8.23
N ILE A 132 -14.21 4.29 -7.02
CA ILE A 132 -14.41 5.72 -6.76
C ILE A 132 -13.40 6.55 -7.55
N ARG A 133 -12.11 6.21 -7.50
CA ARG A 133 -11.07 6.89 -8.30
C ARG A 133 -11.42 6.85 -9.78
N ALA A 134 -11.70 5.66 -10.31
CA ALA A 134 -12.02 5.48 -11.73
C ALA A 134 -13.21 6.34 -12.15
N LEU A 135 -14.26 6.45 -11.31
CA LEU A 135 -15.41 7.30 -11.58
C LEU A 135 -15.06 8.78 -11.51
N LEU A 136 -14.35 9.23 -10.48
CA LEU A 136 -13.99 10.64 -10.28
C LEU A 136 -13.13 11.18 -11.43
N LEU A 137 -12.28 10.35 -12.03
CA LEU A 137 -11.44 10.73 -13.17
C LEU A 137 -12.22 10.86 -14.50
N GLN A 138 -13.48 10.45 -14.55
CA GLN A 138 -14.34 10.63 -15.72
C GLN A 138 -15.02 11.99 -15.71
N GLU A 139 -15.27 12.56 -16.89
CA GLU A 139 -16.01 13.82 -17.02
C GLU A 139 -17.43 13.72 -16.45
N GLY A 140 -17.74 14.57 -15.47
CA GLY A 140 -19.02 14.56 -14.74
C GLY A 140 -19.13 13.47 -13.67
N GLY A 141 -18.10 12.65 -13.47
CA GLY A 141 -18.10 11.58 -12.46
C GLY A 141 -18.22 12.10 -11.03
N ALA A 142 -17.59 13.25 -10.72
CA ALA A 142 -17.73 13.92 -9.43
C ALA A 142 -19.19 14.27 -9.12
N ASP A 143 -19.92 14.87 -10.05
CA ASP A 143 -21.34 15.21 -9.86
C ASP A 143 -22.20 13.96 -9.59
N ILE A 144 -21.97 12.89 -10.33
CA ILE A 144 -22.68 11.62 -10.16
C ILE A 144 -22.43 11.02 -8.77
N LEU A 145 -21.17 10.98 -8.35
CA LEU A 145 -20.81 10.42 -7.06
C LEU A 145 -21.40 11.26 -5.91
N MET A 146 -21.27 12.59 -5.97
CA MET A 146 -21.78 13.48 -4.93
C MET A 146 -23.31 13.44 -4.87
N LYS A 147 -24.00 13.45 -6.02
CA LYS A 147 -25.44 13.27 -6.07
C LYS A 147 -25.87 11.96 -5.41
N ARG A 148 -25.11 10.87 -5.63
CA ARG A 148 -25.44 9.57 -5.02
C ARG A 148 -25.22 9.60 -3.50
N PHE A 149 -24.12 10.15 -3.03
CA PHE A 149 -23.79 10.26 -1.61
C PHE A 149 -24.74 11.19 -0.83
N ALA A 150 -25.34 12.18 -1.50
CA ALA A 150 -26.37 13.02 -0.89
C ALA A 150 -27.69 12.27 -0.60
N VAL A 151 -27.98 11.19 -1.35
CA VAL A 151 -29.22 10.41 -1.20
C VAL A 151 -29.00 9.16 -0.33
N VAL A 152 -27.83 8.55 -0.41
CA VAL A 152 -27.48 7.33 0.33
C VAL A 152 -26.21 7.60 1.11
N PRO A 153 -26.27 7.69 2.47
CA PRO A 153 -25.07 7.74 3.29
C PRO A 153 -24.17 6.57 2.93
N PHE A 154 -22.91 6.84 2.57
CA PHE A 154 -21.99 5.79 2.14
C PHE A 154 -21.75 4.81 3.28
N HIS A 155 -22.08 3.54 3.03
CA HIS A 155 -21.72 2.43 3.89
C HIS A 155 -20.52 1.72 3.28
N THR A 156 -19.40 1.73 3.99
CA THR A 156 -18.24 0.93 3.58
C THR A 156 -18.58 -0.53 3.79
N ALA A 157 -18.11 -1.42 2.90
CA ALA A 157 -18.22 -2.86 3.11
C ALA A 157 -17.33 -3.36 4.28
N ILE A 158 -16.56 -2.46 4.91
CA ILE A 158 -15.58 -2.73 5.95
C ILE A 158 -15.94 -1.88 7.15
N GLU A 159 -16.46 -2.50 8.21
CA GLU A 159 -16.89 -1.87 9.48
C GLU A 159 -15.71 -1.37 10.34
N MET A 160 -14.70 -0.76 9.73
CA MET A 160 -13.62 -0.10 10.46
C MET A 160 -13.85 1.40 10.42
N ASN A 161 -14.23 1.98 11.56
CA ASN A 161 -14.34 3.43 11.78
C ASN A 161 -12.96 4.11 11.77
N SER A 162 -12.21 4.01 10.68
CA SER A 162 -10.98 4.76 10.43
C SER A 162 -11.30 6.05 9.66
N ALA A 163 -10.44 7.06 9.78
CA ALA A 163 -10.66 8.36 9.12
C ALA A 163 -10.74 8.27 7.57
N PHE A 164 -10.25 7.18 6.98
CA PHE A 164 -10.18 6.96 5.53
C PHE A 164 -11.07 5.81 5.04
N ASN A 165 -11.70 5.06 5.95
CA ASN A 165 -12.62 3.98 5.64
C ASN A 165 -14.08 4.39 5.88
N ASN A 166 -14.42 5.67 5.66
CA ASN A 166 -15.78 6.18 5.64
C ASN A 166 -16.02 6.95 4.33
N GLY A 167 -17.27 7.32 4.04
CA GLY A 167 -17.62 7.98 2.76
C GLY A 167 -16.87 9.25 2.45
N HIS A 168 -16.36 9.94 3.47
CA HIS A 168 -15.70 11.22 3.31
C HIS A 168 -14.19 11.02 3.09
N GLY A 169 -13.59 10.17 3.91
CA GLY A 169 -12.18 9.82 3.81
C GLY A 169 -11.83 9.00 2.57
N VAL A 170 -12.74 8.15 2.07
CA VAL A 170 -12.48 7.31 0.90
C VAL A 170 -12.36 8.15 -0.39
N VAL A 171 -13.13 9.23 -0.51
CA VAL A 171 -13.02 10.17 -1.65
C VAL A 171 -11.63 10.79 -1.64
N THR A 172 -11.21 11.38 -0.52
CA THR A 172 -9.87 11.95 -0.38
C THR A 172 -8.77 10.92 -0.62
N ALA A 173 -8.89 9.72 -0.04
CA ALA A 173 -7.94 8.65 -0.24
C ALA A 173 -7.84 8.26 -1.72
N SER A 174 -8.94 8.26 -2.49
CA SER A 174 -8.94 7.86 -3.90
C SER A 174 -8.19 8.82 -4.85
N ILE A 175 -7.96 10.07 -4.41
CA ILE A 175 -7.45 11.18 -5.24
C ILE A 175 -6.35 11.99 -4.53
N ILE A 176 -5.71 11.44 -3.50
CA ILE A 176 -4.69 12.15 -2.71
C ILE A 176 -3.51 12.61 -3.58
N ASP A 177 -3.19 11.84 -4.61
CA ASP A 177 -2.11 12.05 -5.57
C ASP A 177 -2.49 13.00 -6.72
N GLN A 178 -3.75 13.41 -6.82
CA GLN A 178 -4.25 14.30 -7.88
C GLN A 178 -3.88 15.76 -7.60
N PRO A 179 -3.75 16.60 -8.66
CA PRO A 179 -3.45 18.02 -8.52
C PRO A 179 -4.58 18.79 -7.82
N ASP A 180 -4.23 19.91 -7.19
CA ASP A 180 -5.16 20.74 -6.42
C ASP A 180 -6.33 21.24 -7.27
N GLU A 181 -6.09 21.57 -8.55
CA GLU A 181 -7.15 21.98 -9.50
C GLU A 181 -8.22 20.89 -9.70
N PHE A 182 -7.84 19.62 -9.63
CA PHE A 182 -8.77 18.49 -9.71
C PHE A 182 -9.51 18.30 -8.39
N LYS A 183 -8.81 18.42 -7.26
CA LYS A 183 -9.39 18.38 -5.91
C LYS A 183 -10.44 19.48 -5.72
N GLU A 184 -10.17 20.70 -6.16
CA GLU A 184 -11.09 21.83 -6.07
C GLU A 184 -12.39 21.59 -6.88
N LYS A 185 -12.33 20.92 -8.03
CA LYS A 185 -13.55 20.52 -8.77
C LYS A 185 -14.42 19.57 -7.96
N ILE A 186 -13.80 18.65 -7.20
CA ILE A 186 -14.50 17.73 -6.31
C ILE A 186 -15.10 18.48 -5.13
N VAL A 187 -14.36 19.43 -4.55
CA VAL A 187 -14.86 20.33 -3.49
C VAL A 187 -16.11 21.07 -3.95
N GLN A 188 -16.08 21.68 -5.15
CA GLN A 188 -17.22 22.39 -5.72
C GLN A 188 -18.43 21.49 -5.98
N ALA A 189 -18.20 20.28 -6.50
CA ALA A 189 -19.26 19.28 -6.67
C ALA A 189 -19.88 18.86 -5.33
N ALA A 190 -19.05 18.64 -4.30
CA ALA A 190 -19.53 18.28 -2.97
C ALA A 190 -20.34 19.42 -2.34
N ASP A 191 -19.88 20.67 -2.43
CA ASP A 191 -20.62 21.85 -1.98
C ASP A 191 -21.97 21.99 -2.71
N ALA A 192 -22.00 21.77 -4.03
CA ALA A 192 -23.23 21.85 -4.84
C ALA A 192 -24.30 20.81 -4.44
N HIS A 193 -23.90 19.68 -3.86
CA HIS A 193 -24.79 18.62 -3.37
C HIS A 193 -24.96 18.63 -1.84
N GLY A 194 -24.51 19.67 -1.15
CA GLY A 194 -24.68 19.80 0.29
C GLY A 194 -23.87 18.79 1.11
N LEU A 195 -22.67 18.43 0.64
CA LEU A 195 -21.75 17.48 1.28
C LEU A 195 -20.50 18.18 1.85
N PRO A 196 -20.66 19.08 2.84
CA PRO A 196 -19.57 19.93 3.32
C PRO A 196 -18.44 19.14 3.99
N VAL A 197 -18.71 17.93 4.49
CA VAL A 197 -17.65 17.11 5.09
C VAL A 197 -16.72 16.53 4.02
N ILE A 198 -17.24 16.08 2.89
CA ILE A 198 -16.41 15.64 1.75
C ILE A 198 -15.62 16.83 1.23
N ALA A 199 -16.26 17.98 1.03
CA ALA A 199 -15.59 19.22 0.62
C ALA A 199 -14.43 19.58 1.56
N GLY A 200 -14.66 19.55 2.88
CA GLY A 200 -13.62 19.85 3.87
C GLY A 200 -12.46 18.85 3.88
N TYR A 201 -12.76 17.55 3.75
CA TYR A 201 -11.74 16.50 3.64
C TYR A 201 -10.88 16.68 2.38
N VAL A 202 -11.49 16.97 1.23
CA VAL A 202 -10.75 17.15 -0.01
C VAL A 202 -9.92 18.44 0.03
N ALA A 203 -10.49 19.55 0.51
CA ALA A 203 -9.76 20.82 0.67
C ALA A 203 -8.57 20.69 1.64
N ALA A 204 -8.72 19.92 2.73
CA ALA A 204 -7.63 19.63 3.67
C ALA A 204 -6.49 18.78 3.05
N SER A 205 -6.74 18.13 1.92
CA SER A 205 -5.78 17.27 1.20
C SER A 205 -5.05 17.96 0.06
N GLU A 206 -5.37 19.21 -0.24
CA GLU A 206 -4.67 19.99 -1.25
C GLU A 206 -3.23 20.28 -0.81
N ASN A 207 -2.32 20.37 -1.77
CA ASN A 207 -0.94 20.78 -1.52
C ASN A 207 -0.87 22.26 -1.12
N ASN A 208 -1.82 23.09 -1.57
CA ASN A 208 -2.00 24.45 -1.10
C ASN A 208 -2.53 24.48 0.35
N PRO A 209 -1.72 24.91 1.34
CA PRO A 209 -2.12 24.88 2.74
C PRO A 209 -3.30 25.81 3.07
N ARG A 210 -3.61 26.78 2.19
CA ARG A 210 -4.70 27.76 2.35
C ARG A 210 -6.05 27.24 1.86
N ALA A 211 -6.11 26.11 1.16
CA ALA A 211 -7.37 25.55 0.65
C ALA A 211 -8.37 25.26 1.78
N TRP A 212 -7.87 24.75 2.90
CA TRP A 212 -8.65 24.56 4.12
C TRP A 212 -9.28 25.86 4.65
N ASP A 213 -8.49 26.93 4.73
CA ASP A 213 -8.97 28.22 5.24
C ASP A 213 -10.03 28.80 4.29
N ALA A 214 -9.84 28.65 2.97
CA ALA A 214 -10.82 29.05 1.98
C ALA A 214 -12.13 28.26 2.11
N PHE A 215 -12.06 26.95 2.38
CA PHE A 215 -13.24 26.13 2.68
C PHE A 215 -13.97 26.63 3.93
N VAL A 216 -13.25 26.84 5.04
CA VAL A 216 -13.85 27.34 6.30
C VAL A 216 -14.52 28.70 6.11
N ALA A 217 -13.90 29.60 5.34
CA ALA A 217 -14.43 30.93 5.08
C ALA A 217 -15.78 30.93 4.32
N ARG A 218 -16.11 29.85 3.58
CA ARG A 218 -17.42 29.72 2.90
C ARG A 218 -18.57 29.43 3.86
N GLY A 219 -18.30 28.93 5.06
CA GLY A 219 -19.32 28.70 6.09
C GLY A 219 -20.37 27.65 5.73
N THR A 220 -20.06 26.70 4.84
CA THR A 220 -21.01 25.72 4.29
C THR A 220 -21.27 24.51 5.19
N SER A 221 -20.46 24.31 6.25
CA SER A 221 -20.57 23.15 7.14
C SER A 221 -21.47 23.41 8.35
N THR A 222 -22.40 22.49 8.60
CA THR A 222 -23.22 22.45 9.83
C THR A 222 -22.58 21.59 10.94
N GLU A 223 -21.43 20.97 10.69
CA GLU A 223 -20.71 20.19 11.71
C GLU A 223 -20.06 21.10 12.77
N SER A 224 -19.86 20.53 13.96
CA SER A 224 -19.08 21.20 15.02
C SER A 224 -17.67 21.58 14.49
N PRO A 225 -17.24 22.85 14.65
CA PRO A 225 -15.92 23.29 14.20
C PRO A 225 -14.75 22.45 14.73
N GLY A 226 -14.85 21.96 15.97
CA GLY A 226 -13.82 21.10 16.56
C GLY A 226 -13.75 19.72 15.91
N LEU A 227 -14.90 19.13 15.58
CA LEU A 227 -14.94 17.84 14.87
C LEU A 227 -14.37 17.99 13.45
N MET A 228 -14.71 19.08 12.78
CA MET A 228 -14.24 19.37 11.43
C MET A 228 -12.72 19.64 11.41
N ARG A 229 -12.19 20.36 12.40
CA ARG A 229 -10.74 20.56 12.58
C ARG A 229 -10.01 19.25 12.88
N MET A 230 -10.55 18.43 13.78
CA MET A 230 -9.97 17.11 14.08
C MET A 230 -9.85 16.25 12.81
N ARG A 231 -10.91 16.22 12.00
CA ARG A 231 -10.96 15.51 10.72
C ARG A 231 -9.97 16.06 9.69
N ALA A 232 -9.88 17.38 9.56
CA ALA A 232 -8.89 18.02 8.71
C ALA A 232 -7.45 17.67 9.13
N ASN A 233 -7.16 17.60 10.43
CA ASN A 233 -5.84 17.22 10.91
C ASN A 233 -5.44 15.79 10.50
N PHE A 234 -6.37 14.83 10.40
CA PHE A 234 -6.05 13.50 9.85
C PHE A 234 -5.58 13.60 8.39
N VAL A 235 -6.29 14.37 7.57
CA VAL A 235 -5.97 14.53 6.15
C VAL A 235 -4.69 15.34 5.94
N ARG A 236 -4.53 16.44 6.69
CA ARG A 236 -3.34 17.29 6.64
C ARG A 236 -2.08 16.52 7.02
N ALA A 237 -2.16 15.63 8.01
CA ALA A 237 -1.04 14.76 8.38
C ALA A 237 -0.64 13.84 7.22
N VAL A 238 -1.62 13.27 6.52
CA VAL A 238 -1.44 12.38 5.38
C VAL A 238 -0.72 13.06 4.21
N VAL A 239 -1.00 14.35 3.98
CA VAL A 239 -0.30 15.15 2.94
C VAL A 239 0.93 15.91 3.47
N GLY A 240 1.30 15.70 4.73
CA GLY A 240 2.52 16.26 5.34
C GLY A 240 2.43 17.74 5.71
N HIS A 241 1.23 18.31 5.82
CA HIS A 241 1.04 19.68 6.27
C HIS A 241 1.27 19.82 7.78
N PRO A 242 1.49 21.05 8.30
CA PRO A 242 1.42 21.31 9.72
C PRO A 242 0.01 21.13 10.29
N LYS A 243 -0.07 20.72 11.56
CA LYS A 243 -1.29 20.65 12.35
C LYS A 243 -1.94 22.04 12.44
N LEU A 244 -3.28 22.08 12.41
CA LEU A 244 -4.03 23.29 12.67
C LEU A 244 -3.95 23.67 14.16
N ASP A 245 -3.93 24.97 14.46
CA ASP A 245 -3.90 25.47 15.85
C ASP A 245 -5.06 24.87 16.66
N ARG A 246 -4.71 24.39 17.86
CA ARG A 246 -5.61 23.66 18.75
C ARG A 246 -6.64 24.61 19.38
N ALA A 247 -7.91 24.20 19.43
CA ALA A 247 -8.88 24.86 20.29
C ALA A 247 -8.65 24.47 21.76
N PRO A 248 -8.92 25.33 22.76
CA PRO A 248 -8.56 25.10 24.17
C PRO A 248 -8.98 23.74 24.79
N ASN A 249 -10.00 23.08 24.23
CA ASN A 249 -10.58 21.83 24.74
C ASN A 249 -10.39 20.61 23.83
N GLU A 250 -9.62 20.73 22.74
CA GLU A 250 -9.43 19.62 21.81
C GLU A 250 -8.48 18.55 22.38
N ARG A 251 -8.73 17.27 22.09
CA ARG A 251 -7.77 16.14 22.17
C ARG A 251 -6.41 16.50 21.57
N ASP A 252 -5.28 16.23 22.20
CA ASP A 252 -4.06 16.09 21.39
C ASP A 252 -4.21 14.84 20.54
N THR A 253 -4.32 15.05 19.24
CA THR A 253 -4.09 14.01 18.26
C THR A 253 -2.57 13.80 18.17
N HIS A 254 -2.14 12.54 18.19
CA HIS A 254 -0.77 12.11 17.87
C HIS A 254 -0.46 12.43 16.40
N TYR A 255 -0.32 13.72 16.10
CA TYR A 255 -0.25 14.23 14.74
C TYR A 255 1.01 13.75 14.04
N ASP A 256 2.13 13.73 14.77
CA ASP A 256 3.39 13.22 14.27
C ASP A 256 3.30 11.72 13.94
N MET A 257 2.63 10.94 14.80
CA MET A 257 2.31 9.54 14.50
C MET A 257 1.47 9.39 13.23
N LEU A 258 0.42 10.20 13.04
CA LEU A 258 -0.43 10.14 11.84
C LEU A 258 0.37 10.47 10.57
N MET A 259 1.21 11.48 10.62
CA MET A 259 2.08 11.87 9.51
C MET A 259 3.11 10.78 9.20
N ALA A 260 3.80 10.27 10.22
CA ALA A 260 4.77 9.19 10.06
C ALA A 260 4.12 7.90 9.53
N ARG A 261 2.92 7.56 10.00
CA ARG A 261 2.11 6.44 9.50
C ARG A 261 1.84 6.59 8.00
N ALA A 262 1.43 7.78 7.56
CA ALA A 262 1.13 8.04 6.16
C ALA A 262 2.38 8.09 5.26
N LEU A 263 3.55 8.38 5.80
CA LEU A 263 4.77 8.43 4.99
C LEU A 263 5.41 7.05 4.82
N GLN A 264 5.10 6.09 5.69
CA GLN A 264 5.65 4.74 5.63
C GLN A 264 5.19 3.96 4.39
N PRO A 265 6.05 3.06 3.88
CA PRO A 265 5.70 2.14 2.81
C PRO A 265 4.78 1.01 3.30
N GLU A 266 3.76 0.69 2.50
CA GLU A 266 2.90 -0.50 2.59
C GLU A 266 2.06 -0.66 3.87
N GLU A 267 2.70 -0.79 5.03
CA GLU A 267 2.04 -0.93 6.32
C GLU A 267 2.87 -0.22 7.40
N SER A 268 2.22 0.43 8.36
CA SER A 268 2.90 1.21 9.39
C SER A 268 3.06 0.44 10.70
N PHE A 269 4.30 0.35 11.19
CA PHE A 269 4.59 -0.21 12.51
C PHE A 269 3.96 0.61 13.65
N LEU A 270 3.90 1.93 13.49
CA LEU A 270 3.30 2.83 14.50
C LEU A 270 1.82 2.54 14.77
N SER A 271 1.10 2.00 13.77
CA SER A 271 -0.29 1.60 13.94
C SER A 271 -0.43 0.47 14.96
N HIS A 272 0.56 -0.44 14.98
CA HIS A 272 0.62 -1.55 15.92
C HIS A 272 1.05 -1.10 17.31
N LEU A 273 2.02 -0.17 17.42
CA LEU A 273 2.42 0.41 18.71
C LEU A 273 1.27 1.16 19.38
N TYR A 274 0.53 1.99 18.63
CA TYR A 274 -0.51 2.86 19.17
C TYR A 274 -1.64 2.10 19.87
N VAL A 275 -1.94 0.89 19.43
CA VAL A 275 -3.03 0.07 19.99
C VAL A 275 -2.59 -0.83 21.14
N LEU A 276 -1.32 -0.77 21.56
CA LEU A 276 -0.82 -1.54 22.71
C LEU A 276 -1.22 -0.83 24.00
N THR A 277 -2.20 -1.38 24.71
CA THR A 277 -2.71 -0.85 25.98
C THR A 277 -1.73 -0.99 27.14
N ASP A 278 -0.74 -1.87 27.01
CA ASP A 278 0.26 -2.16 28.04
C ASP A 278 1.45 -1.17 28.00
N LEU A 279 1.47 -0.26 27.01
CA LEU A 279 2.50 0.77 26.85
C LEU A 279 1.88 2.16 26.99
N ASP A 280 2.60 3.07 27.64
CA ASP A 280 2.23 4.49 27.62
C ASP A 280 2.28 5.01 26.17
N ALA A 281 1.25 5.71 25.72
CA ALA A 281 1.16 6.21 24.34
C ALA A 281 1.99 7.49 24.10
N GLU A 282 2.33 8.22 25.16
CA GLU A 282 3.07 9.49 25.12
C GLU A 282 4.45 9.39 24.43
N PRO A 283 5.25 8.32 24.61
CA PRO A 283 6.55 8.19 23.97
C PRO A 283 6.52 7.83 22.47
N ILE A 284 5.35 7.73 21.83
CA ILE A 284 5.23 7.38 20.40
C ILE A 284 5.61 8.56 19.49
N ASP A 285 5.31 9.81 19.89
CA ASP A 285 5.54 10.97 19.04
C ASP A 285 7.03 11.20 18.70
N PRO A 286 7.98 11.08 19.65
CA PRO A 286 9.42 11.13 19.32
C PRO A 286 9.87 10.06 18.32
N ILE A 287 9.34 8.83 18.40
CA ILE A 287 9.62 7.76 17.44
C ILE A 287 9.10 8.15 16.06
N ALA A 288 7.87 8.68 16.00
CA ALA A 288 7.23 9.12 14.76
C ALA A 288 8.00 10.26 14.08
N GLN A 289 8.51 11.22 14.85
CA GLN A 289 9.34 12.33 14.33
C GLN A 289 10.64 11.81 13.70
N LYS A 290 11.36 10.92 14.39
CA LYS A 290 12.59 10.29 13.86
C LYS A 290 12.31 9.49 12.60
N LEU A 291 11.24 8.69 12.58
CA LEU A 291 10.85 7.90 11.41
C LEU A 291 10.50 8.81 10.21
N THR A 292 9.76 9.90 10.46
CA THR A 292 9.46 10.91 9.44
C THR A 292 10.73 11.53 8.86
N GLN A 293 11.73 11.80 9.69
CA GLN A 293 13.02 12.32 9.24
C GLN A 293 13.75 11.33 8.33
N GLN A 294 13.78 10.04 8.68
CA GLN A 294 14.41 8.99 7.85
C GLN A 294 13.72 8.81 6.50
N ILE A 295 12.40 8.96 6.47
CA ILE A 295 11.64 8.89 5.21
C ILE A 295 11.90 10.13 4.36
N ARG A 296 11.90 11.33 4.96
CA ARG A 296 12.15 12.60 4.26
C ARG A 296 13.59 12.72 3.74
N SER A 297 14.56 12.15 4.43
CA SER A 297 15.96 12.10 3.97
C SER A 297 16.19 11.10 2.83
N GLY A 298 15.22 10.22 2.56
CA GLY A 298 15.32 9.15 1.57
C GLY A 298 16.01 7.89 2.09
N ALA A 299 16.43 7.84 3.36
CA ALA A 299 16.99 6.64 3.97
C ALA A 299 15.97 5.49 4.01
N ILE A 300 14.69 5.83 4.20
CA ILE A 300 13.56 4.90 4.03
C ILE A 300 12.76 5.34 2.81
N ARG A 301 12.68 4.48 1.80
CA ARG A 301 11.96 4.78 0.55
C ARG A 301 10.46 4.67 0.73
N ARG A 302 9.71 5.72 0.39
CA ARG A 302 8.23 5.74 0.44
C ARG A 302 7.58 4.68 -0.45
N ASN A 303 8.17 4.39 -1.61
CA ASN A 303 7.72 3.33 -2.52
C ASN A 303 8.45 1.99 -2.30
N GLY A 304 9.26 1.88 -1.24
CA GLY A 304 9.96 0.64 -0.89
C GLY A 304 9.03 -0.36 -0.18
N THR A 305 9.61 -1.37 0.45
CA THR A 305 8.91 -2.32 1.31
C THR A 305 8.80 -1.82 2.75
N MET A 306 7.87 -2.36 3.54
CA MET A 306 7.68 -1.96 4.95
C MET A 306 8.89 -2.21 5.86
N ASP A 307 9.77 -3.14 5.49
CA ASP A 307 10.85 -3.72 6.32
C ASP A 307 11.73 -2.64 6.97
N ALA A 308 12.25 -1.69 6.18
CA ALA A 308 13.13 -0.65 6.69
C ALA A 308 12.42 0.28 7.69
N GLY A 309 11.14 0.61 7.42
CA GLY A 309 10.31 1.40 8.33
C GLY A 309 10.01 0.68 9.64
N TRP A 310 9.68 -0.61 9.55
CA TRP A 310 9.37 -1.45 10.70
C TRP A 310 10.59 -1.69 11.58
N LEU A 311 11.74 -2.06 11.01
CA LEU A 311 12.96 -2.29 11.77
C LEU A 311 13.47 -1.01 12.43
N PHE A 312 13.41 0.13 11.73
CA PHE A 312 13.74 1.42 12.32
C PHE A 312 12.82 1.75 13.50
N GLY A 313 11.50 1.69 13.28
CA GLY A 313 10.52 1.97 14.33
C GLY A 313 10.63 1.03 15.52
N TYR A 314 10.94 -0.26 15.29
CA TYR A 314 11.13 -1.25 16.34
C TYR A 314 12.34 -0.94 17.22
N ARG A 315 13.48 -0.61 16.63
CA ARG A 315 14.71 -0.25 17.36
C ARG A 315 14.52 1.02 18.19
N GLU A 316 13.89 2.04 17.62
CA GLU A 316 13.52 3.25 18.36
C GLU A 316 12.53 2.96 19.50
N ALA A 317 11.60 2.02 19.30
CA ALA A 317 10.70 1.58 20.36
C ALA A 317 11.43 0.79 21.45
N ILE A 318 12.46 -0.01 21.12
CA ILE A 318 13.32 -0.67 22.13
C ILE A 318 14.02 0.39 22.99
N ASP A 319 14.60 1.41 22.36
CA ASP A 319 15.33 2.46 23.09
C ASP A 319 14.42 3.21 24.07
N VAL A 320 13.14 3.37 23.72
CA VAL A 320 12.15 4.09 24.52
C VAL A 320 11.50 3.23 25.61
N PHE A 321 11.02 2.03 25.25
CA PHE A 321 10.21 1.19 26.14
C PHE A 321 11.03 0.09 26.84
N GLY A 322 12.20 -0.24 26.30
CA GLY A 322 12.99 -1.41 26.68
C GLY A 322 12.46 -2.71 26.07
N GLN A 323 13.39 -3.57 25.62
CA GLN A 323 13.07 -4.85 24.99
C GLN A 323 12.20 -5.75 25.89
N SER A 324 12.44 -5.76 27.20
CA SER A 324 11.71 -6.59 28.18
C SER A 324 10.23 -6.24 28.31
N LYS A 325 9.81 -5.03 27.91
CA LYS A 325 8.40 -4.63 27.86
C LYS A 325 7.82 -4.74 26.46
N LEU A 326 8.58 -4.29 25.45
CA LEU A 326 8.11 -4.20 24.08
C LEU A 326 7.86 -5.58 23.46
N VAL A 327 8.82 -6.50 23.57
CA VAL A 327 8.72 -7.82 22.93
C VAL A 327 7.49 -8.60 23.42
N PRO A 328 7.22 -8.72 24.73
CA PRO A 328 5.99 -9.37 25.20
C PRO A 328 4.70 -8.68 24.73
N ALA A 329 4.69 -7.35 24.60
CA ALA A 329 3.52 -6.62 24.10
C ALA A 329 3.25 -6.94 22.62
N LEU A 330 4.29 -6.97 21.79
CA LEU A 330 4.19 -7.30 20.36
C LEU A 330 3.82 -8.77 20.12
N GLN A 331 4.24 -9.69 20.99
CA GLN A 331 3.85 -11.10 20.93
C GLN A 331 2.36 -11.35 21.19
N LYS A 332 1.67 -10.44 21.89
CA LYS A 332 0.21 -10.54 22.10
C LYS A 332 -0.60 -10.09 20.89
N ARG A 333 0.01 -9.40 19.93
CA ARG A 333 -0.69 -8.79 18.79
C ARG A 333 -0.56 -9.67 17.56
N THR A 334 -1.68 -10.16 17.05
CA THR A 334 -1.75 -10.88 15.78
C THR A 334 -1.45 -9.95 14.61
N TYR A 335 -0.63 -10.42 13.68
CA TYR A 335 -0.44 -9.82 12.37
C TYR A 335 -1.51 -10.30 11.39
N TYR A 336 -2.30 -9.36 10.87
CA TYR A 336 -3.37 -9.63 9.90
C TYR A 336 -2.98 -9.32 8.46
N GLY A 337 -1.78 -8.78 8.23
CA GLY A 337 -1.32 -8.49 6.89
C GLY A 337 -1.06 -9.75 6.06
N ARG A 338 -0.73 -9.51 4.79
CA ARG A 338 -0.66 -10.52 3.73
C ARG A 338 0.75 -11.04 3.47
N ARG A 339 1.74 -10.48 4.16
CA ARG A 339 3.13 -10.89 4.06
C ARG A 339 3.42 -12.16 4.84
N TYR A 340 4.43 -12.88 4.35
CA TYR A 340 5.01 -14.07 4.94
C TYR A 340 4.10 -15.31 4.99
N VAL A 341 4.72 -16.49 4.93
CA VAL A 341 4.00 -17.76 5.13
C VAL A 341 3.51 -17.86 6.58
N ARG A 342 2.21 -18.12 6.75
CA ARG A 342 1.62 -18.54 8.02
C ARG A 342 1.95 -20.01 8.25
N SER A 343 2.87 -20.27 9.18
CA SER A 343 3.22 -21.64 9.63
C SER A 343 2.38 -22.10 10.83
N SER A 344 1.55 -21.21 11.39
CA SER A 344 0.62 -21.45 12.49
C SER A 344 -0.54 -20.43 12.43
N ASP A 345 -1.61 -20.69 13.16
CA ASP A 345 -2.82 -19.83 13.18
C ASP A 345 -2.57 -18.43 13.75
N ALA A 346 -1.51 -18.25 14.55
CA ALA A 346 -1.17 -16.99 15.21
C ALA A 346 0.24 -16.51 14.82
N LEU A 347 0.36 -15.86 13.65
CA LEU A 347 1.53 -15.04 13.32
C LEU A 347 1.40 -13.69 14.05
N THR A 348 2.36 -13.34 14.88
CA THR A 348 2.33 -12.11 15.70
C THR A 348 3.13 -10.97 15.06
N ILE A 349 2.99 -9.74 15.55
CA ILE A 349 3.83 -8.61 15.12
C ILE A 349 5.30 -8.88 15.45
N GLN A 350 5.59 -9.48 16.61
CA GLN A 350 6.97 -9.87 16.94
C GLN A 350 7.53 -10.92 15.97
N ASP A 351 6.73 -11.90 15.56
CA ASP A 351 7.19 -12.92 14.59
C ASP A 351 7.59 -12.29 13.24
N VAL A 352 6.87 -11.24 12.81
CA VAL A 352 7.20 -10.50 11.59
C VAL A 352 8.53 -9.76 11.75
N ILE A 353 8.73 -9.09 12.89
CA ILE A 353 9.98 -8.35 13.19
C ILE A 353 11.16 -9.31 13.27
N ASP A 354 11.00 -10.44 13.97
CA ASP A 354 12.05 -11.46 14.08
C ASP A 354 12.49 -11.96 12.70
N ARG A 355 11.54 -12.20 11.78
CA ARG A 355 11.85 -12.59 10.40
C ARG A 355 12.62 -11.50 9.64
N MET A 356 12.21 -10.25 9.77
CA MET A 356 12.93 -9.11 9.17
C MET A 356 14.35 -9.00 9.71
N LEU A 357 14.55 -9.13 11.03
CA LEU A 357 15.87 -9.11 11.67
C LEU A 357 16.74 -10.27 11.20
N ALA A 358 16.18 -11.48 11.11
CA ALA A 358 16.90 -12.64 10.61
C ALA A 358 17.34 -12.46 9.15
N VAL A 359 16.46 -11.92 8.30
CA VAL A 359 16.78 -11.61 6.90
C VAL A 359 17.86 -10.53 6.80
N GLU A 360 17.72 -9.42 7.53
CA GLU A 360 18.70 -8.32 7.54
C GLU A 360 20.09 -8.83 7.95
N ALA A 361 20.15 -9.66 9.00
CA ALA A 361 21.39 -10.24 9.49
C ALA A 361 22.01 -11.22 8.49
N LEU A 362 21.21 -12.12 7.89
CA LEU A 362 21.70 -13.19 7.01
C LEU A 362 21.95 -12.74 5.56
N GLN A 363 21.42 -11.60 5.14
CA GLN A 363 21.54 -11.11 3.76
C GLN A 363 23.00 -11.00 3.28
N PRO A 364 23.95 -10.41 4.04
CA PRO A 364 25.36 -10.35 3.62
C PRO A 364 25.98 -11.75 3.42
N TYR A 365 25.56 -12.75 4.21
CA TYR A 365 26.06 -14.11 4.10
C TYR A 365 25.53 -14.83 2.87
N VAL A 366 24.21 -14.78 2.61
CA VAL A 366 23.61 -15.45 1.43
C VAL A 366 24.01 -14.80 0.11
N THR A 367 24.38 -13.51 0.14
CA THR A 367 24.93 -12.78 -1.02
C THR A 367 26.44 -12.97 -1.19
N GLY A 368 27.11 -13.70 -0.30
CA GLY A 368 28.55 -13.95 -0.37
C GLY A 368 29.43 -12.74 -0.04
N LYS A 369 28.88 -11.69 0.58
CA LYS A 369 29.66 -10.52 1.04
C LYS A 369 30.48 -10.82 2.29
N ILE A 370 30.06 -11.80 3.09
CA ILE A 370 30.80 -12.33 4.25
C ILE A 370 30.85 -13.85 4.17
N ASP A 371 31.93 -14.46 4.69
CA ASP A 371 32.11 -15.91 4.65
C ASP A 371 31.57 -16.64 5.88
N ALA A 372 31.66 -16.01 7.05
CA ALA A 372 31.12 -16.57 8.28
C ALA A 372 29.62 -16.29 8.40
N VAL A 373 28.89 -17.25 8.97
CA VAL A 373 27.50 -17.04 9.39
C VAL A 373 27.51 -15.95 10.49
N PRO A 374 26.70 -14.89 10.35
CA PRO A 374 26.65 -13.80 11.33
C PRO A 374 26.09 -14.29 12.68
N PRO A 375 26.42 -13.62 13.79
CA PRO A 375 25.82 -13.92 15.08
C PRO A 375 24.31 -13.64 15.07
N LEU A 376 23.60 -14.24 16.03
CA LEU A 376 22.20 -13.91 16.32
C LEU A 376 22.09 -12.41 16.64
N PRO A 377 21.10 -11.68 16.09
CA PRO A 377 20.85 -10.29 16.48
C PRO A 377 20.40 -10.20 17.95
N ASP A 378 20.83 -9.15 18.65
CA ASP A 378 20.55 -8.97 20.09
C ASP A 378 19.07 -8.69 20.39
N ASP A 379 18.36 -8.12 19.42
CA ASP A 379 17.00 -7.58 19.53
C ASP A 379 15.89 -8.57 19.15
N VAL A 380 16.21 -9.85 18.93
CA VAL A 380 15.23 -10.90 18.61
C VAL A 380 14.50 -11.46 19.84
N SER A 381 13.33 -12.07 19.61
CA SER A 381 12.61 -12.80 20.67
C SER A 381 13.25 -14.16 21.01
N ASP A 382 12.87 -14.73 22.16
CA ASP A 382 13.29 -16.09 22.56
C ASP A 382 12.85 -17.17 21.56
N LYS A 383 11.71 -16.97 20.89
CA LYS A 383 11.22 -17.88 19.86
C LYS A 383 12.17 -17.91 18.66
N MET A 384 12.62 -16.74 18.20
CA MET A 384 13.61 -16.65 17.13
C MET A 384 14.99 -17.14 17.58
N ARG A 385 15.41 -16.87 18.83
CA ARG A 385 16.65 -17.43 19.39
C ARG A 385 16.66 -18.96 19.31
N ALA A 386 15.53 -19.62 19.59
CA ALA A 386 15.39 -21.07 19.47
C ALA A 386 15.38 -21.55 18.00
N ASP A 387 14.81 -20.77 17.06
CA ASP A 387 14.72 -21.12 15.63
C ASP A 387 15.95 -20.68 14.81
N TRP A 388 16.86 -19.90 15.37
CA TRP A 388 18.05 -19.39 14.69
C TRP A 388 18.95 -20.46 14.04
N PRO A 389 19.18 -21.64 14.67
CA PRO A 389 19.91 -22.73 14.02
C PRO A 389 19.28 -23.15 12.70
N ARG A 390 17.94 -23.14 12.60
CA ARG A 390 17.21 -23.46 11.38
C ARG A 390 17.41 -22.39 10.31
N TRP A 391 17.32 -21.12 10.68
CA TRP A 391 17.57 -19.98 9.77
C TRP A 391 18.97 -20.02 9.18
N THR A 392 19.97 -20.23 10.02
CA THR A 392 21.38 -20.32 9.59
C THR A 392 21.65 -21.56 8.73
N GLU A 393 21.02 -22.70 9.02
CA GLU A 393 21.07 -23.90 8.17
C GLU A 393 20.49 -23.61 6.78
N MET A 394 19.30 -22.98 6.72
CA MET A 394 18.65 -22.63 5.44
C MET A 394 19.46 -21.59 4.67
N ALA A 395 20.07 -20.62 5.35
CA ALA A 395 20.96 -19.65 4.73
C ALA A 395 22.16 -20.33 4.08
N GLY A 396 22.75 -21.34 4.73
CA GLY A 396 23.81 -22.17 4.13
C GLY A 396 23.36 -22.88 2.87
N LYS A 397 22.15 -23.47 2.89
CA LYS A 397 21.55 -24.11 1.70
C LYS A 397 21.31 -23.11 0.56
N VAL A 398 20.74 -21.95 0.85
CA VAL A 398 20.47 -20.89 -0.14
C VAL A 398 21.76 -20.33 -0.76
N ARG A 399 22.77 -20.06 0.08
CA ARG A 399 24.09 -19.61 -0.37
C ARG A 399 24.69 -20.58 -1.38
N ASN A 400 24.62 -21.88 -1.08
CA ASN A 400 25.25 -22.95 -1.87
C ASN A 400 24.36 -23.48 -3.02
N GLY A 401 23.22 -22.85 -3.32
CA GLY A 401 22.30 -23.29 -4.37
C GLY A 401 21.54 -24.59 -4.06
N GLY A 402 21.54 -25.02 -2.79
CA GLY A 402 20.90 -26.24 -2.30
C GLY A 402 19.42 -26.10 -1.93
N ALA A 403 18.72 -25.04 -2.37
CA ALA A 403 17.30 -24.85 -2.13
C ALA A 403 16.47 -25.87 -2.96
N SER A 404 16.27 -27.07 -2.39
CA SER A 404 15.58 -28.18 -3.08
C SER A 404 14.07 -28.18 -2.80
N PRO A 405 13.23 -28.70 -3.72
CA PRO A 405 11.78 -28.74 -3.55
C PRO A 405 11.29 -29.46 -2.29
N ILE A 406 12.08 -30.40 -1.76
CA ILE A 406 11.77 -31.12 -0.52
C ILE A 406 11.63 -30.14 0.65
N LEU A 407 12.40 -29.06 0.66
CA LEU A 407 12.34 -28.02 1.68
C LEU A 407 11.02 -27.23 1.62
N ALA A 408 10.34 -27.20 0.47
CA ALA A 408 9.08 -26.49 0.31
C ALA A 408 7.87 -27.27 0.86
N ALA A 409 8.04 -28.54 1.23
CA ALA A 409 6.96 -29.35 1.80
C ALA A 409 6.59 -28.92 3.23
N ASP A 410 7.54 -28.39 3.98
CA ASP A 410 7.29 -27.81 5.31
C ASP A 410 7.06 -26.29 5.18
N PRO A 411 5.90 -25.75 5.61
CA PRO A 411 5.60 -24.33 5.45
C PRO A 411 6.58 -23.38 6.16
N ALA A 412 7.13 -23.77 7.30
CA ALA A 412 8.09 -22.94 8.02
C ALA A 412 9.42 -22.85 7.25
N THR A 413 9.96 -23.99 6.80
CA THR A 413 11.15 -24.01 5.92
C THR A 413 10.88 -23.28 4.62
N PHE A 414 9.72 -23.50 4.00
CA PHE A 414 9.32 -22.83 2.77
C PHE A 414 9.39 -21.31 2.91
N GLY A 415 8.79 -20.75 3.99
CA GLY A 415 8.84 -19.33 4.27
C GLY A 415 10.26 -18.79 4.49
N ILE A 416 11.11 -19.50 5.24
CA ILE A 416 12.50 -19.11 5.47
C ILE A 416 13.28 -19.04 4.15
N VAL A 417 13.22 -20.11 3.35
CA VAL A 417 13.98 -20.21 2.10
C VAL A 417 13.53 -19.16 1.09
N THR A 418 12.22 -18.86 0.99
CA THR A 418 11.73 -17.83 0.08
C THR A 418 12.20 -16.43 0.44
N GLU A 419 12.19 -16.07 1.74
CA GLU A 419 12.69 -14.76 2.19
C GLU A 419 14.21 -14.62 1.95
N LEU A 420 14.99 -15.69 2.19
CA LEU A 420 16.44 -15.69 1.95
C LEU A 420 16.78 -15.65 0.46
N LEU A 421 16.04 -16.35 -0.40
CA LEU A 421 16.22 -16.27 -1.86
C LEU A 421 15.89 -14.87 -2.39
N PHE A 422 14.84 -14.24 -1.87
CA PHE A 422 14.51 -12.86 -2.19
C PHE A 422 15.60 -11.89 -1.72
N ALA A 423 16.10 -12.05 -0.49
CA ALA A 423 17.19 -11.23 0.06
C ALA A 423 18.52 -11.38 -0.70
N LYS A 424 18.76 -12.58 -1.25
CA LYS A 424 19.87 -12.88 -2.17
C LYS A 424 19.70 -12.23 -3.55
N ALA A 425 18.51 -11.73 -3.88
CA ALA A 425 18.11 -11.26 -5.20
C ALA A 425 18.18 -12.34 -6.29
N ASP A 426 18.05 -13.62 -5.92
CA ASP A 426 18.11 -14.77 -6.81
C ASP A 426 16.70 -15.13 -7.31
N GLN A 427 16.18 -14.30 -8.22
CA GLN A 427 14.78 -14.39 -8.67
C GLN A 427 14.47 -15.68 -9.42
N GLU A 428 15.42 -16.21 -10.19
CA GLU A 428 15.25 -17.46 -10.92
C GLU A 428 15.11 -18.64 -9.94
N ALA A 429 15.98 -18.72 -8.93
CA ALA A 429 15.89 -19.75 -7.91
C ALA A 429 14.62 -19.58 -7.05
N LEU A 430 14.25 -18.35 -6.68
CA LEU A 430 12.99 -18.07 -5.98
C LEU A 430 11.78 -18.57 -6.79
N ARG A 431 11.71 -18.21 -8.08
CA ARG A 431 10.63 -18.63 -8.99
C ARG A 431 10.57 -20.16 -9.11
N ALA A 432 11.71 -20.80 -9.32
CA ALA A 432 11.79 -22.25 -9.43
C ALA A 432 11.38 -22.97 -8.14
N PHE A 433 11.77 -22.42 -6.98
CA PHE A 433 11.43 -22.97 -5.67
C PHE A 433 9.92 -22.88 -5.39
N VAL A 434 9.31 -21.71 -5.59
CA VAL A 434 7.87 -21.49 -5.39
C VAL A 434 7.03 -22.35 -6.35
N ARG A 435 7.43 -22.45 -7.63
CA ARG A 435 6.70 -23.26 -8.63
C ARG A 435 6.66 -24.75 -8.28
N ARG A 436 7.66 -25.24 -7.55
CA ARG A 436 7.76 -26.66 -7.15
C ARG A 436 7.20 -26.94 -5.76
N ALA A 437 6.78 -25.92 -5.02
CA ALA A 437 6.11 -26.09 -3.74
C ALA A 437 4.74 -26.77 -3.90
N PRO A 438 4.25 -27.52 -2.90
CA PRO A 438 2.89 -28.05 -2.91
C PRO A 438 1.85 -26.95 -3.16
N THR A 439 0.79 -27.27 -3.89
CA THR A 439 -0.36 -26.36 -4.06
C THR A 439 -1.03 -26.14 -2.71
N GLY A 440 -1.40 -24.89 -2.42
CA GLY A 440 -2.03 -24.53 -1.15
C GLY A 440 -1.85 -23.06 -0.81
N GLU A 441 -2.44 -22.64 0.31
CA GLU A 441 -2.40 -21.25 0.78
C GLU A 441 -0.96 -20.73 0.93
N ALA A 442 -0.04 -21.52 1.46
CA ALA A 442 1.35 -21.10 1.65
C ALA A 442 2.02 -20.66 0.34
N ARG A 443 1.85 -21.45 -0.74
CA ARG A 443 2.41 -21.15 -2.06
C ARG A 443 1.79 -19.89 -2.68
N ILE A 444 0.48 -19.73 -2.56
CA ILE A 444 -0.24 -18.56 -3.08
C ILE A 444 0.13 -17.31 -2.29
N SER A 445 0.20 -17.40 -0.96
CA SER A 445 0.59 -16.29 -0.10
C SER A 445 1.98 -15.77 -0.45
N VAL A 446 2.95 -16.68 -0.64
CA VAL A 446 4.32 -16.34 -1.07
C VAL A 446 4.34 -15.73 -2.46
N ALA A 447 3.66 -16.34 -3.43
CA ALA A 447 3.61 -15.81 -4.78
C ALA A 447 3.02 -14.39 -4.80
N ASN A 448 1.90 -14.17 -4.11
CA ASN A 448 1.25 -12.86 -4.03
C ASN A 448 2.16 -11.82 -3.33
N ASP A 449 2.71 -12.15 -2.17
CA ASP A 449 3.61 -11.28 -1.42
C ASP A 449 4.81 -10.84 -2.26
N PHE A 450 5.56 -11.79 -2.83
CA PHE A 450 6.74 -11.43 -3.62
C PHE A 450 6.39 -10.74 -4.93
N ALA A 451 5.24 -11.02 -5.56
CA ALA A 451 4.80 -10.25 -6.73
C ALA A 451 4.62 -8.76 -6.36
N ILE A 452 4.01 -8.46 -5.21
CA ILE A 452 3.83 -7.09 -4.72
C ILE A 452 5.18 -6.45 -4.37
N ARG A 453 6.07 -7.15 -3.64
CA ARG A 453 7.40 -6.60 -3.30
C ARG A 453 8.25 -6.32 -4.54
N LEU A 454 8.20 -7.21 -5.54
CA LEU A 454 8.90 -7.05 -6.81
C LEU A 454 8.32 -5.90 -7.64
N ASP A 455 6.99 -5.75 -7.68
CA ASP A 455 6.33 -4.60 -8.32
C ASP A 455 6.83 -3.27 -7.75
N ARG A 456 6.92 -3.16 -6.42
CA ARG A 456 7.41 -1.95 -5.73
C ARG A 456 8.89 -1.64 -6.00
N ALA A 457 9.69 -2.65 -6.30
CA ALA A 457 11.07 -2.48 -6.75
C ALA A 457 11.17 -2.16 -8.26
N CYS A 458 10.03 -2.22 -8.97
CA CYS A 458 9.92 -2.05 -10.40
C CYS A 458 8.97 -0.88 -10.77
N ALA A 459 7.84 -1.14 -11.45
CA ALA A 459 6.92 -0.09 -11.90
C ALA A 459 6.07 0.50 -10.77
N SER A 460 5.96 -0.19 -9.64
CA SER A 460 5.21 0.23 -8.45
C SER A 460 3.72 0.48 -8.76
N TYR A 461 3.09 -0.39 -9.54
CA TYR A 461 1.69 -0.23 -9.92
C TYR A 461 0.71 -0.32 -8.74
N LEU A 462 1.07 -1.08 -7.70
CA LEU A 462 0.28 -1.18 -6.47
C LEU A 462 0.66 -0.14 -5.42
N TYR A 463 1.75 0.61 -5.63
CA TYR A 463 2.12 1.70 -4.73
C TYR A 463 1.12 2.84 -4.82
N TYR A 464 0.74 3.33 -3.65
CA TYR A 464 -0.02 4.55 -3.53
C TYR A 464 0.54 5.48 -2.45
N PRO A 465 0.61 6.80 -2.70
CA PRO A 465 1.00 7.73 -1.67
C PRO A 465 0.08 7.54 -0.47
N THR A 466 0.67 7.39 0.70
CA THR A 466 -0.05 7.33 1.98
C THR A 466 -0.78 6.04 2.30
N GLU A 467 -0.57 4.99 1.52
CA GLU A 467 -1.23 3.67 1.67
C GLU A 467 -1.21 3.10 3.10
N ALA A 468 -0.08 3.21 3.82
CA ALA A 468 0.03 2.73 5.20
C ALA A 468 -0.85 3.51 6.19
N GLY A 469 -1.14 4.78 5.86
CA GLY A 469 -2.01 5.69 6.61
C GLY A 469 -3.49 5.58 6.23
N THR A 470 -3.78 5.42 4.94
CA THR A 470 -5.12 5.62 4.38
C THR A 470 -5.80 4.35 3.90
N LEU A 471 -5.04 3.31 3.54
CA LEU A 471 -5.59 2.08 2.94
C LEU A 471 -5.55 0.86 3.87
N ASP A 472 -4.87 0.97 5.01
CA ASP A 472 -4.79 -0.10 6.02
C ASP A 472 -4.33 -1.45 5.43
N GLY A 473 -3.36 -1.40 4.51
CA GLY A 473 -2.83 -2.58 3.81
C GLY A 473 -3.65 -3.04 2.58
N GLN A 474 -4.69 -2.30 2.19
CA GLN A 474 -5.40 -2.53 0.93
C GLN A 474 -4.67 -1.91 -0.25
N SER A 475 -4.79 -2.54 -1.42
CA SER A 475 -4.32 -1.99 -2.67
C SER A 475 -5.37 -1.09 -3.32
N ILE A 476 -4.90 -0.09 -4.07
CA ILE A 476 -5.72 0.68 -5.00
C ILE A 476 -5.34 0.29 -6.42
N PHE A 477 -6.35 -0.08 -7.23
CA PHE A 477 -6.15 -0.53 -8.60
C PHE A 477 -6.31 0.65 -9.56
N LYS A 478 -5.18 1.22 -9.98
CA LYS A 478 -5.14 2.41 -10.84
C LYS A 478 -4.97 1.99 -12.29
N PHE A 479 -5.85 2.46 -13.17
CA PHE A 479 -5.71 2.26 -14.61
C PHE A 479 -5.39 3.58 -15.35
N ASP A 480 -5.35 4.69 -14.63
CA ASP A 480 -5.06 6.04 -15.12
C ASP A 480 -3.56 6.39 -15.19
N THR A 481 -2.70 5.54 -14.65
CA THR A 481 -1.24 5.67 -14.73
C THR A 481 -0.70 4.70 -15.79
N GLU A 482 0.39 5.03 -16.48
CA GLU A 482 1.12 4.12 -17.39
C GLU A 482 2.23 3.37 -16.65
#